data_AF-A0A162V088-F1
#
_entry.id   AF-A0A162V088-F1
#
_cell.length_a   1.000
_cell.length_b   1.000
_cell.length_c   1.000
_cell.angle_alpha   90.00
_cell.angle_beta   90.00
_cell.angle_gamma   90.00
#
_symmetry.space_group_name_H-M   'P 1'
#
loop_
_entity.id
_entity.type
_entity.pdbx_description
1 polymer ?
#
loop_
_entity_poly.entity_id
_entity_poly.type
_entity_poly.pdbx_seq_one_letter_code
_entity_poly.pdbx_strand_id
1 'polypeptide(L)'
;KYFFGTATEKWPQDKAIKRFKLPTGEVISCILWNNLFFITGTDIVRSLTFRFHAFGRPVTNPKKFEEGIFSDLRNLKPGTDARLEEPKSELLDMLYKNNCIRTQKKQKVFFWY
;
A
#
# COMPACT_ATOMS: atom_id res chain seq x y z
N LYS A 1 -16.43 -12.13 2.06
CA LYS A 1 -17.13 -10.88 1.64
C LYS A 1 -17.04 -9.71 2.64
N TYR A 2 -16.43 -9.85 3.84
CA TYR A 2 -16.53 -8.83 4.92
C TYR A 2 -15.26 -8.02 5.27
N PHE A 3 -14.13 -8.24 4.58
CA PHE A 3 -12.83 -7.69 5.05
C PHE A 3 -12.51 -6.26 4.58
N PHE A 4 -12.96 -5.87 3.37
CA PHE A 4 -12.62 -4.56 2.81
C PHE A 4 -13.59 -3.44 3.22
N GLY A 5 -14.85 -3.76 3.55
CA GLY A 5 -15.87 -2.76 3.88
C GLY A 5 -15.83 -2.22 5.31
N THR A 6 -15.30 -2.99 6.28
CA THR A 6 -15.23 -2.59 7.70
C THR A 6 -13.88 -1.99 8.10
N ALA A 7 -12.91 -1.99 7.17
CA ALA A 7 -11.55 -1.52 7.45
C ALA A 7 -11.49 0.00 7.69
N THR A 8 -12.40 0.75 7.07
CA THR A 8 -12.55 2.22 7.13
C THR A 8 -13.42 2.68 8.31
N GLU A 9 -14.45 1.92 8.73
CA GLU A 9 -15.34 2.30 9.84
C GLU A 9 -14.67 2.27 11.23
N LYS A 10 -13.59 1.51 11.40
CA LYS A 10 -12.81 1.44 12.65
C LYS A 10 -11.37 1.89 12.44
N TRP A 11 -11.20 3.11 11.92
CA TRP A 11 -9.89 3.76 11.98
C TRP A 11 -9.79 4.52 13.30
N PRO A 12 -8.95 4.08 14.26
CA PRO A 12 -8.72 4.86 15.47
C PRO A 12 -8.07 6.18 15.04
N GLN A 13 -8.70 7.32 15.37
CA GLN A 13 -8.24 8.67 15.03
C GLN A 13 -6.77 8.94 15.46
N ASP A 14 -6.26 8.15 16.41
CA ASP A 14 -4.92 8.26 16.97
C ASP A 14 -3.82 7.55 16.17
N LYS A 15 -4.16 6.79 15.12
CA LYS A 15 -3.15 6.03 14.34
C LYS A 15 -3.10 6.49 12.90
N ALA A 16 -2.00 7.16 12.53
CA ALA A 16 -1.70 7.50 11.15
C ALA A 16 -1.40 6.26 10.27
N ILE A 17 -1.10 5.09 10.85
CA ILE A 17 -0.85 3.85 10.11
C ILE A 17 -1.60 2.67 10.73
N LYS A 18 -2.27 1.89 9.89
CA LYS A 18 -2.89 0.61 10.23
C LYS A 18 -2.19 -0.50 9.45
N ARG A 19 -1.66 -1.49 10.18
CA ARG A 19 -0.98 -2.64 9.58
C ARG A 19 -1.90 -3.85 9.60
N PHE A 20 -2.12 -4.45 8.43
CA PHE A 20 -2.90 -5.67 8.24
C PHE A 20 -1.94 -6.83 8.03
N LYS A 21 -1.99 -7.82 8.93
CA LYS A 21 -1.22 -9.06 8.77
C LYS A 21 -1.98 -9.99 7.84
N LEU A 22 -1.35 -10.39 6.75
CA LEU A 22 -1.86 -11.39 5.84
C LEU A 22 -1.59 -12.80 6.41
N PRO A 23 -2.47 -13.78 6.12
CA PRO A 23 -2.25 -15.20 6.44
C PRO A 23 -0.94 -15.78 5.87
N THR A 24 -0.37 -15.14 4.84
CA THR A 24 0.91 -15.51 4.24
C THR A 24 2.13 -15.10 5.08
N GLY A 25 1.93 -14.39 6.20
CA GLY A 25 3.01 -13.85 7.05
C GLY A 25 3.48 -12.46 6.63
N GLU A 26 3.00 -11.94 5.51
CA GLU A 26 3.29 -10.58 5.07
C GLU A 26 2.44 -9.54 5.80
N VAL A 27 2.90 -8.29 5.77
CA VAL A 27 2.21 -7.15 6.40
C VAL A 27 1.94 -6.10 5.33
N ILE A 28 0.68 -5.69 5.24
CA ILE A 28 0.22 -4.55 4.45
C ILE A 28 0.13 -3.34 5.37
N SER A 29 0.78 -2.24 5.01
CA SER A 29 0.67 -0.98 5.76
C SER A 29 -0.21 0.01 5.03
N CYS A 30 -1.31 0.38 5.67
CA CYS A 30 -2.23 1.39 5.18
C CYS A 30 -2.05 2.67 5.99
N ILE A 31 -1.97 3.80 5.30
CA ILE A 31 -1.57 5.07 5.90
C ILE A 31 -2.71 6.06 5.78
N LEU A 32 -3.06 6.75 6.86
CA LEU A 32 -4.01 7.85 6.87
C LEU A 32 -3.22 9.14 7.09
N TRP A 33 -3.24 10.04 6.11
CA TRP A 33 -2.54 11.31 6.16
C TRP A 33 -3.41 12.42 5.56
N ASN A 34 -3.56 13.55 6.26
CA ASN A 34 -4.45 14.66 5.86
C ASN A 34 -5.86 14.19 5.47
N ASN A 35 -6.44 13.26 6.24
CA ASN A 35 -7.76 12.67 5.99
C ASN A 35 -7.88 11.90 4.65
N LEU A 36 -6.74 11.56 4.02
CA LEU A 36 -6.64 10.76 2.82
C LEU A 36 -5.92 9.44 3.15
N PHE A 37 -6.40 8.35 2.59
CA PHE A 37 -5.76 7.06 2.74
C PHE A 37 -4.74 6.83 1.63
N PHE A 38 -3.59 6.30 2.02
CA PHE A 38 -2.46 6.00 1.17
C PHE A 38 -2.01 4.56 1.36
N ILE A 39 -1.46 3.99 0.31
CA ILE A 39 -0.85 2.66 0.29
C ILE A 39 0.43 2.69 -0.54
N THR A 40 1.43 1.91 -0.14
CA THR A 40 2.68 1.81 -0.90
C THR A 40 2.54 0.84 -2.07
N GLY A 41 3.32 1.02 -3.14
CA GLY A 41 3.29 0.09 -4.28
C GLY A 41 3.62 -1.35 -3.88
N THR A 42 4.53 -1.53 -2.92
CA THR A 42 4.85 -2.85 -2.35
C THR A 42 3.66 -3.47 -1.62
N ASP A 43 2.91 -2.68 -0.86
CA ASP A 43 1.71 -3.15 -0.16
C ASP A 43 0.58 -3.51 -1.14
N ILE A 44 0.46 -2.79 -2.26
CA ILE A 44 -0.48 -3.13 -3.35
C ILE A 44 -0.14 -4.50 -3.93
N VAL A 45 1.12 -4.75 -4.28
CA VAL A 45 1.58 -6.06 -4.79
C VAL A 45 1.20 -7.16 -3.82
N ARG A 46 1.55 -7.01 -2.53
CA ARG A 46 1.23 -8.02 -1.49
C ARG A 46 -0.26 -8.29 -1.40
N SER A 47 -1.07 -7.22 -1.39
CA SER A 47 -2.53 -7.30 -1.34
C SER A 47 -3.09 -8.07 -2.53
N LEU A 48 -2.59 -7.79 -3.74
CA LEU A 48 -3.00 -8.46 -4.97
C LEU A 48 -2.56 -9.91 -4.99
N THR A 49 -1.30 -10.20 -4.65
CA THR A 49 -0.77 -11.57 -4.57
C THR A 49 -1.59 -12.42 -3.60
N PHE A 50 -1.87 -11.88 -2.41
CA PHE A 50 -2.74 -12.55 -1.44
C PHE A 50 -4.15 -12.79 -1.99
N ARG A 51 -4.73 -11.79 -2.67
CA ARG A 51 -6.05 -11.93 -3.28
C ARG A 51 -6.05 -13.06 -4.31
N PHE A 52 -5.10 -13.10 -5.23
CA PHE A 52 -4.98 -14.18 -6.21
C PHE A 52 -4.84 -15.56 -5.55
N HIS A 53 -4.01 -15.67 -4.50
CA HIS A 53 -3.89 -16.88 -3.70
C HIS A 53 -5.22 -17.30 -3.06
N ALA A 54 -5.94 -16.37 -2.43
CA ALA A 54 -7.23 -16.61 -1.80
C ALA A 54 -8.34 -16.98 -2.81
N PHE A 55 -8.23 -16.54 -4.06
CA PHE A 55 -9.11 -16.93 -5.16
C PHE A 55 -8.78 -18.31 -5.76
N GLY A 56 -7.78 -19.02 -5.23
CA GLY A 56 -7.38 -20.34 -5.72
C GLY A 56 -6.55 -20.30 -7.01
N ARG A 57 -6.01 -19.12 -7.37
CA ARG A 57 -5.08 -18.94 -8.50
C ARG A 57 -3.74 -18.42 -7.97
N PRO A 58 -2.91 -19.28 -7.36
CA PRO A 58 -1.63 -18.83 -6.82
C PRO A 58 -0.76 -18.25 -7.93
N VAL A 59 -0.11 -17.13 -7.62
CA VAL A 59 0.84 -16.49 -8.54
C VAL A 59 2.06 -17.39 -8.70
N THR A 60 2.21 -18.05 -9.86
CA THR A 60 3.34 -18.95 -10.15
C THR A 60 4.65 -18.18 -10.32
N ASN A 61 4.58 -16.96 -10.85
CA ASN A 61 5.74 -16.11 -11.15
C ASN A 61 5.65 -14.77 -10.39
N PRO A 62 6.01 -14.74 -9.09
CA PRO A 62 5.88 -13.54 -8.26
C PRO A 62 6.65 -12.34 -8.81
N LYS A 63 7.85 -12.56 -9.38
CA LYS A 63 8.64 -11.48 -10.00
C LYS A 63 7.93 -10.83 -11.20
N LYS A 64 7.38 -11.63 -12.12
CA LYS A 64 6.63 -11.10 -13.28
C LYS A 64 5.36 -10.40 -12.85
N PHE A 65 4.70 -10.91 -11.82
CA PHE A 65 3.51 -10.29 -11.25
C PHE A 65 3.84 -8.93 -10.65
N GLU A 66 4.88 -8.87 -9.81
CA GLU A 66 5.44 -7.61 -9.29
C GLU A 66 5.75 -6.61 -10.41
N GLU A 67 6.52 -7.02 -11.42
CA GLU A 67 6.87 -6.19 -12.57
C GLU A 67 5.62 -5.67 -13.30
N GLY A 68 4.61 -6.51 -13.51
CA GLY A 68 3.34 -6.13 -14.13
C GLY A 68 2.58 -5.09 -13.31
N ILE A 69 2.42 -5.32 -12.00
CA ILE A 69 1.78 -4.36 -11.10
C ILE A 69 2.56 -3.05 -11.06
N PHE A 70 3.90 -3.08 -10.96
CA PHE A 70 4.70 -1.85 -10.99
C PHE A 70 4.61 -1.12 -12.32
N SER A 71 4.44 -1.83 -13.44
CA SER A 71 4.20 -1.23 -14.75
C SER A 71 2.85 -0.51 -14.79
N ASP A 72 1.78 -1.14 -14.28
CA ASP A 72 0.46 -0.53 -14.21
C ASP A 72 0.46 0.69 -13.27
N LEU A 73 1.09 0.56 -12.10
CA LEU A 73 1.25 1.64 -11.13
C LEU A 73 2.05 2.83 -11.68
N ARG A 74 2.92 2.62 -12.67
CA ARG A 74 3.68 3.69 -13.34
C ARG A 74 2.76 4.58 -14.17
N ASN A 75 1.75 4.00 -14.83
CA ASN A 75 0.80 4.72 -15.67
C ASN A 75 -0.19 5.61 -14.90
N LEU A 76 -0.40 5.34 -13.60
CA LEU A 76 -1.29 6.15 -12.76
C LEU A 76 -0.83 7.61 -12.69
N LYS A 77 -1.74 8.59 -12.72
CA LYS A 77 -1.33 10.00 -12.71
C LYS A 77 -1.10 10.50 -11.29
N PRO A 78 0.06 11.13 -10.98
CA PRO A 78 0.23 11.84 -9.72
C PRO A 78 -0.74 13.03 -9.69
N GLY A 79 -1.54 13.14 -8.63
CA GLY A 79 -2.61 14.12 -8.43
C GLY A 79 -4.02 13.52 -8.38
N THR A 80 -4.25 12.36 -9.00
CA THR A 80 -5.58 11.71 -9.07
C THR A 80 -5.59 10.36 -8.37
N ASP A 81 -4.71 9.44 -8.81
CA ASP A 81 -4.63 8.07 -8.29
C ASP A 81 -3.43 7.85 -7.38
N ALA A 82 -2.46 8.76 -7.44
CA ALA A 82 -1.26 8.71 -6.66
C ALA A 82 -0.82 10.10 -6.22
N ARG A 83 0.00 10.16 -5.18
CA ARG A 83 0.70 11.35 -4.73
C ARG A 83 2.20 11.12 -4.85
N LEU A 84 2.89 12.08 -5.44
CA LEU A 84 4.33 12.03 -5.59
C LEU A 84 4.95 12.76 -4.41
N GLU A 85 5.60 12.02 -3.53
CA GLU A 85 6.23 12.57 -2.34
C GLU A 85 7.71 12.83 -2.59
N GLU A 86 8.13 14.06 -2.32
CA GLU A 86 9.53 14.47 -2.38
C GLU A 86 10.33 13.88 -1.21
N PRO A 87 11.64 13.60 -1.39
CA PRO A 87 12.47 13.07 -0.33
C PRO A 87 12.45 14.01 0.89
N LYS A 88 12.41 13.42 2.09
CA LYS A 88 12.26 14.12 3.39
C LYS A 88 10.90 14.79 3.64
N SER A 89 9.85 14.46 2.89
CA SER A 89 8.50 14.89 3.27
C SER A 89 8.07 14.26 4.60
N GLU A 90 7.19 14.94 5.36
CA GLU A 90 6.69 14.42 6.65
C GLU A 90 6.02 13.04 6.51
N LEU A 91 5.33 12.81 5.39
CA LEU A 91 4.72 11.51 5.08
C LEU A 91 5.78 10.42 4.90
N LEU A 92 6.84 10.66 4.10
CA LEU A 92 7.94 9.70 3.95
C LEU A 92 8.70 9.51 5.26
N ASP A 93 8.87 10.55 6.05
CA ASP A 93 9.57 10.50 7.32
C ASP A 93 8.81 9.62 8.32
N MET A 94 7.49 9.77 8.36
CA MET A 94 6.57 8.96 9.14
C MET A 94 6.54 7.50 8.64
N LEU A 95 6.51 7.27 7.32
CA LEU A 95 6.59 5.94 6.71
C LEU A 95 7.91 5.24 7.02
N TYR A 96 9.02 5.97 6.97
CA TYR A 96 10.36 5.45 7.22
C TYR A 96 10.53 5.09 8.71
N LYS A 97 10.11 5.97 9.63
CA LYS A 97 10.07 5.67 11.09
C LYS A 97 9.24 4.43 11.40
N ASN A 98 8.19 4.18 10.60
CA ASN A 98 7.33 3.03 10.74
C ASN A 98 7.76 1.81 9.91
N ASN A 99 8.96 1.79 9.33
CA ASN A 99 9.45 0.68 8.49
C ASN A 99 8.51 0.30 7.33
N CYS A 100 7.66 1.22 6.87
CA CYS A 100 6.75 1.01 5.74
C CYS A 100 7.51 1.18 4.41
N ILE A 101 8.55 2.00 4.40
CA ILE A 101 9.45 2.20 3.27
C ILE A 101 10.90 2.01 3.71
N ARG A 102 11.74 1.48 2.82
CA ARG A 102 13.17 1.23 3.10
C ARG A 102 14.07 2.42 2.80
N THR A 103 13.59 3.40 2.05
CA THR A 103 14.36 4.59 1.65
C THR A 103 13.52 5.82 1.86
N GLN A 104 14.13 7.00 1.97
CA GLN A 104 13.44 8.29 1.95
C GLN A 104 13.63 9.01 0.62
N LYS A 105 13.92 8.27 -0.45
CA LYS A 105 13.99 8.83 -1.81
C LYS A 105 12.60 9.27 -2.26
N LYS A 106 12.52 10.01 -3.35
CA LYS A 106 11.27 10.36 -4.03
C LYS A 106 10.49 9.09 -4.37
N GLN A 107 9.24 8.99 -3.90
CA GLN A 107 8.40 7.81 -4.12
C GLN A 107 6.98 8.24 -4.45
N LYS A 108 6.33 7.39 -5.22
CA LYS A 108 4.92 7.52 -5.52
C LYS A 108 4.15 6.69 -4.50
N VAL A 109 3.33 7.35 -3.70
CA VAL A 109 2.34 6.71 -2.83
C VAL A 109 1.00 6.74 -3.54
N PHE A 110 0.17 5.72 -3.36
CA PHE A 110 -1.09 5.57 -4.10
C PHE A 110 -2.25 5.87 -3.18
N PHE A 111 -3.30 6.50 -3.70
CA PHE A 111 -4.53 6.69 -2.92
C PHE A 111 -5.24 5.35 -2.74
N TRP A 112 -5.73 5.11 -1.54
CA TRP A 112 -6.55 3.96 -1.22
C TRP A 112 -7.98 4.45 -0.96
N TYR A 113 -8.90 4.16 -1.87
CA TYR A 113 -10.33 4.45 -1.69
C TYR A 113 -11.09 3.19 -1.27
#